data_AF-A0A0S8JJ40-F1
#
_entry.id   AF-A0A0S8JJ40-F1
#
_cell.length_a   1.000
_cell.length_b   1.000
_cell.length_c   1.000
_cell.angle_alpha   90.00
_cell.angle_beta   90.00
_cell.angle_gamma   90.00
#
_symmetry.space_group_name_H-M   'P 1'
#
loop_
_entity.id
_entity.type
_entity.pdbx_description
1 polymer ?
#
loop_
_entity_poly.entity_id
_entity_poly.type
_entity_poly.pdbx_seq_one_letter_code
_entity_poly.pdbx_strand_id
1 'polypeptide(L)' 'MVGTKRHPSWVKARLPAGETVGRTVAILRRLGLATVCQEARCPNIGECFAEGT' A
#
# COMPACT_ATOMS: atom_id res chain seq x y z
N MET A 1 12.79 -26.62 -2.48
CA MET A 1 11.72 -25.77 -1.89
C MET A 1 12.38 -24.76 -0.98
N VAL A 2 12.53 -23.50 -1.42
CA VAL A 2 13.03 -22.43 -0.53
C VAL A 2 11.88 -22.05 0.39
N GLY A 3 11.95 -22.47 1.66
CA GLY A 3 10.98 -22.05 2.66
C GLY A 3 11.04 -20.54 2.84
N THR A 4 9.90 -19.85 2.70
CA THR A 4 9.85 -18.41 2.92
C THR A 4 10.09 -18.14 4.40
N LYS A 5 11.18 -17.42 4.72
CA LYS A 5 11.38 -16.89 6.08
C LYS A 5 10.21 -15.94 6.37
N ARG A 6 9.38 -16.30 7.36
CA ARG A 6 8.30 -15.43 7.81
C ARG A 6 8.89 -14.15 8.41
N HIS A 7 8.23 -13.03 8.14
CA HIS A 7 8.57 -11.77 8.78
C HIS A 7 8.42 -11.88 10.31
N PRO A 8 9.26 -11.17 11.09
CA PRO A 8 9.10 -11.07 12.53
C PRO A 8 7.73 -10.54 12.93
N SER A 9 7.29 -10.83 14.16
CA SER A 9 5.97 -10.43 14.66
C SER A 9 5.73 -8.91 14.63
N TRP A 10 6.80 -8.11 14.74
CA TRP A 10 6.78 -6.64 14.71
C TRP A 10 6.75 -6.05 13.29
N VAL A 11 7.03 -6.84 12.25
CA VAL A 11 6.93 -6.41 10.84
C VAL A 11 5.62 -6.93 10.27
N LYS A 12 4.52 -6.22 10.55
CA LYS A 12 3.19 -6.54 10.01
C LYS A 12 2.52 -5.28 9.49
N ALA A 13 2.15 -5.31 8.22
CA ALA A 13 1.32 -4.27 7.61
C ALA A 13 -0.10 -4.31 8.17
N ARG A 14 -0.72 -3.14 8.30
CA ARG A 14 -2.16 -3.02 8.55
C ARG A 14 -2.89 -3.02 7.21
N LEU A 15 -4.10 -3.58 7.18
CA LEU A 15 -4.90 -3.55 5.96
C LEU A 15 -5.25 -2.10 5.62
N PRO A 16 -5.06 -1.66 4.36
CA PRO A 16 -5.50 -0.33 3.93
C PRO A 16 -7.03 -0.26 4.05
N ALA A 17 -7.51 0.64 4.90
CA ALA A 17 -8.95 0.86 5.13
C ALA A 17 -9.22 2.35 5.23
N GLY A 18 -10.35 2.79 4.66
CA GLY A 18 -10.81 4.18 4.74
C GLY A 18 -11.13 4.80 3.38
N GLU A 19 -12.04 5.77 3.40
CA GLU A 19 -12.51 6.50 2.22
C GLU A 19 -11.39 7.32 1.55
N THR A 20 -10.46 7.85 2.34
CA THR A 20 -9.31 8.66 1.87
C THR A 20 -8.36 7.85 0.98
N VAL A 21 -8.06 6.60 1.35
CA VAL A 21 -7.27 5.68 0.53
C VAL A 21 -7.92 5.47 -0.84
N GLY A 22 -9.25 5.27 -0.85
CA GLY A 22 -10.02 5.09 -2.08
C GLY A 22 -9.93 6.29 -3.02
N ARG A 23 -9.91 7.51 -2.48
CA ARG A 23 -9.76 8.75 -3.26
C ARG A 23 -8.41 8.81 -3.98
N THR A 24 -7.31 8.58 -3.26
CA THR A 24 -5.95 8.60 -3.86
C THR A 24 -5.83 7.54 -4.95
N VAL A 25 -6.32 6.31 -4.69
CA VAL A 25 -6.35 5.23 -5.68
C VAL A 25 -7.17 5.61 -6.93
N ALA A 26 -8.32 6.27 -6.75
CA ALA A 26 -9.16 6.70 -7.86
C ALA A 26 -8.47 7.77 -8.73
N ILE A 27 -7.74 8.71 -8.11
CA ILE A 27 -6.97 9.74 -8.83
C ILE A 27 -5.86 9.10 -9.65
N LEU A 28 -5.05 8.22 -9.04
CA LEU A 28 -3.96 7.52 -9.73
C LEU A 28 -4.48 6.74 -10.95
N ARG A 29 -5.61 6.03 -10.79
CA ARG A 29 -6.26 5.30 -11.89
C ARG A 29 -6.76 6.23 -13.00
N ARG A 30 -7.42 7.34 -12.63
CA ARG A 30 -7.94 8.32 -13.60
C ARG A 30 -6.81 8.95 -14.42
N LEU A 31 -5.65 9.18 -13.81
CA LEU A 31 -4.50 9.80 -14.44
C LEU A 31 -3.55 8.80 -15.11
N GLY A 32 -3.78 7.50 -14.96
CA GLY A 32 -2.89 6.46 -15.50
C GLY A 32 -1.48 6.48 -14.89
N LEU A 33 -1.35 6.89 -13.63
CA LEU A 33 -0.06 7.02 -12.95
C LEU A 33 0.33 5.74 -12.23
N ALA A 34 1.60 5.36 -12.37
CA ALA A 34 2.23 4.33 -11.55
C ALA A 34 2.88 4.96 -10.31
N THR A 35 2.89 4.23 -9.19
CA THR A 35 3.57 4.65 -7.97
C THR A 35 4.46 3.54 -7.44
N VAL A 36 5.58 3.92 -6.81
CA VAL A 36 6.44 2.96 -6.10
C VAL A 36 5.65 2.21 -5.01
N CYS A 37 4.66 2.85 -4.38
CA CYS A 37 3.81 2.24 -3.38
C CYS A 37 3.07 1.00 -3.89
N GLN A 38 2.54 1.08 -5.13
CA GLN A 38 1.84 -0.02 -5.78
C GLN A 38 2.80 -1.09 -6.32
N GLU A 39 3.84 -0.68 -7.05
CA GLU A 39 4.78 -1.62 -7.71
C GLU A 39 5.61 -2.42 -6.69
N ALA A 40 6.03 -1.77 -5.60
CA ALA A 40 6.84 -2.41 -4.57
C ALA A 40 6.03 -3.23 -3.56
N ARG A 41 4.69 -3.24 -3.65
CA ARG A 41 3.79 -3.78 -2.62
C ARG A 41 4.13 -3.22 -1.23
N CYS A 42 4.18 -1.89 -1.15
CA CYS A 42 4.60 -1.18 0.05
C CYS A 42 3.71 -1.57 1.25
N PRO A 43 4.27 -1.98 2.40
CA PRO A 43 3.50 -2.32 3.59
C PRO A 43 2.77 -1.11 4.21
N ASN A 44 3.16 0.11 3.80
CA ASN A 44 2.65 1.38 4.33
C ASN A 44 1.65 2.06 3.37
N ILE A 45 1.23 1.40 2.29
CA ILE A 45 0.38 2.03 1.27
C ILE A 45 -0.93 2.61 1.83
N GLY A 46 -1.50 1.97 2.86
CA GLY A 46 -2.73 2.45 3.51
C GLY A 46 -2.53 3.74 4.28
N GLU A 47 -1.44 3.87 5.04
CA GLU A 47 -1.16 5.10 5.80
C GLU A 47 -0.75 6.24 4.87
N CYS A 48 0.12 6.00 3.89
CA CYS A 48 0.53 7.04 2.94
C CYS A 48 -0.68 7.61 2.18
N PHE A 49 -1.49 6.75 1.56
CA PHE A 49 -2.63 7.19 0.78
C PHE A 49 -3.73 7.85 1.63
N ALA A 50 -3.82 7.52 2.92
CA ALA A 50 -4.75 8.15 3.84
C ALA A 50 -4.35 9.61 4.18
N GLU A 51 -3.05 9.91 4.22
CA GLU A 51 -2.50 11.27 4.35
C GLU A 51 -2.63 12.10 3.05
N GLY A 52 -3.04 11.47 1.94
CA GLY A 52 -3.23 12.13 0.65
C GLY A 52 -1.98 12.14 -0.24
N THR A 53 -1.02 11.23 -0.03
CA THR A 53 0.16 11.03 -0.88
C THR A 53 0.46 9.56 -1.12
#